data_AF-A0A1F6DID1-F1
#
_entry.id   AF-A0A1F6DID1-F1
#
_cell.length_a   1.000
_cell.length_b   1.000
_cell.length_c   1.000
_cell.angle_alpha   90.00
_cell.angle_beta   90.00
_cell.angle_gamma   90.00
#
_symmetry.space_group_name_H-M   'P 1'
#
loop_
_entity.id
_entity.type
_entity.pdbx_description
1 polymer ?
#
loop_
_entity_poly.entity_id
_entity_poly.type
_entity_poly.pdbx_seq_one_letter_code
_entity_poly.pdbx_strand_id
1 'polypeptide(L)'
;MNQFNHSQLSSWIAPVISQDQPNYLDQGHCLFRFLNKGYCDSYLFNVPSYLDLGGALAAFGLIFTVYQLRNPYWDTVLRIRPTWQRNLFWLLGVAGLVVVLARVLITQIPINYLGYPFDTPLAYEVVAYILFVLSPLSLLFFAKRTKGLFTEKTSGKFYEVMIQEVSRSDDKSTNAALEVLLHNFEDICKSIKEKDPSSEISQNARAIVDVVLSEESVVKILTTKRLDALQHILFMVEEYDVNQRQCNVGVPALVRNLFLDEGSFFYKHRNRDGLALSSNIYRSVFESPKLLTNFRLFGYPTLGYSAGGNSQTSTGVLIEALSKAISTYLKTGRGSVNHINDGFKYLSKAFEGIARKLSIEKSRGVDTEYAMEEEWWILDGISQFLGHDYPFLDYQKNLNTGIIEKEKTTTEASFDSDSTINAGVAALLYKGIESLSYVDEKDHMYWLTLHQITHGMIYEDSYKQGYREPFLRRLWQQIGNNVINRHYPAAIRPYLALIGFYLPKTDSPQNWLGIEIERVRRLLYIDMKPLLDMDTEMVNKKKMKEALLPIFMDYHDGKFFYKYEFGKGEEKEIPSPPEGSGSALEGVDLVRRSRL
;
A
#
# COMPACT_ATOMS: atom_id res chain seq x y z
N MET A 1 14.58 44.96 -58.89
CA MET A 1 13.48 45.30 -57.96
C MET A 1 12.37 44.29 -58.18
N ASN A 2 11.98 43.58 -57.10
CA ASN A 2 10.67 43.03 -56.73
C ASN A 2 9.74 42.47 -57.82
N GLN A 3 8.95 41.42 -57.64
CA GLN A 3 8.64 40.52 -56.54
C GLN A 3 7.71 39.44 -57.13
N PHE A 4 7.70 38.27 -56.49
CA PHE A 4 6.70 37.20 -56.48
C PHE A 4 5.23 37.58 -56.82
N ASN A 5 4.50 36.67 -57.48
CA ASN A 5 3.51 35.81 -56.80
C ASN A 5 2.82 34.74 -57.70
N HIS A 6 2.67 33.53 -57.10
CA HIS A 6 1.61 32.50 -57.12
C HIS A 6 0.52 32.52 -58.23
N SER A 7 -0.01 31.40 -58.77
CA SER A 7 -0.36 30.10 -58.17
C SER A 7 -0.83 29.04 -59.21
N GLN A 8 -0.52 27.76 -58.89
CA GLN A 8 -1.32 26.52 -59.02
C GLN A 8 -1.60 25.81 -60.39
N LEU A 9 -0.89 24.68 -60.55
CA LEU A 9 -1.37 23.30 -60.82
C LEU A 9 -2.27 22.99 -62.03
N SER A 10 -1.72 22.28 -63.02
CA SER A 10 -2.31 21.01 -63.50
C SER A 10 -1.31 20.13 -64.28
N SER A 11 -1.63 18.86 -64.20
CA SER A 11 -1.04 17.62 -64.70
C SER A 11 -0.99 17.43 -66.22
N TRP A 12 0.04 16.69 -66.67
CA TRP A 12 0.04 15.70 -67.77
C TRP A 12 0.03 16.18 -69.24
N ILE A 13 0.66 15.33 -70.07
CA ILE A 13 0.56 15.13 -71.54
C ILE A 13 1.81 15.54 -72.35
N ALA A 14 2.38 14.49 -72.95
CA ALA A 14 3.55 14.32 -73.82
C ALA A 14 3.38 14.96 -75.24
N PRO A 15 3.99 14.44 -76.32
CA PRO A 15 5.41 14.31 -76.74
C PRO A 15 5.65 14.99 -78.12
N VAL A 16 6.89 15.00 -78.63
CA VAL A 16 7.11 14.76 -80.07
C VAL A 16 8.26 13.77 -80.24
N ILE A 17 7.88 12.65 -80.85
CA ILE A 17 8.67 11.50 -81.25
C ILE A 17 9.17 11.76 -82.68
N SER A 18 10.44 11.46 -82.97
CA SER A 18 10.87 11.04 -84.30
C SER A 18 11.44 9.64 -84.17
N GLN A 19 10.71 8.66 -84.70
CA GLN A 19 11.09 7.27 -84.83
C GLN A 19 12.27 7.14 -85.80
N ASP A 20 13.31 6.45 -85.35
CA ASP A 20 13.89 5.34 -86.10
C ASP A 20 14.40 4.31 -85.09
N GLN A 21 13.68 3.19 -85.01
CA GLN A 21 13.96 2.06 -84.12
C GLN A 21 15.02 1.14 -84.73
N PRO A 22 15.95 0.66 -83.91
CA PRO A 22 16.35 -0.74 -83.91
C PRO A 22 15.82 -1.40 -82.63
N ASN A 23 14.88 -2.33 -82.81
CA ASN A 23 14.40 -3.38 -81.90
C ASN A 23 14.84 -3.30 -80.43
N TYR A 24 14.09 -2.52 -79.63
CA TYR A 24 13.90 -2.74 -78.20
C TYR A 24 13.04 -4.01 -78.02
N LEU A 25 13.65 -5.21 -77.95
CA LEU A 25 12.90 -6.40 -77.55
C LEU A 25 13.72 -7.52 -76.86
N ASP A 26 15.01 -7.32 -76.57
CA ASP A 26 15.85 -8.42 -76.05
C ASP A 26 16.22 -8.38 -74.55
N GLN A 27 15.77 -7.40 -73.77
CA GLN A 27 15.97 -7.40 -72.31
C GLN A 27 14.87 -8.15 -71.54
N GLY A 28 13.76 -8.50 -72.21
CA GLY A 28 12.63 -9.22 -71.60
C GLY A 28 12.76 -10.75 -71.58
N HIS A 29 13.70 -11.32 -72.35
CA HIS A 29 13.74 -12.78 -72.57
C HIS A 29 14.52 -13.58 -71.51
N CYS A 30 15.20 -12.93 -70.56
CA CYS A 30 15.89 -13.65 -69.48
C CYS A 30 15.03 -13.87 -68.21
N LEU A 31 13.87 -13.22 -68.07
CA LEU A 31 13.03 -13.33 -66.86
C LEU A 31 12.15 -14.60 -66.83
N PHE A 32 11.95 -15.28 -67.97
CA PHE A 32 11.13 -16.49 -68.10
C PHE A 32 11.96 -17.72 -68.50
N ARG A 33 12.85 -18.17 -67.60
CA ARG A 33 13.73 -19.33 -67.77
C ARG A 33 13.06 -20.69 -67.53
N PHE A 34 11.73 -20.81 -67.67
CA PHE A 34 11.03 -22.07 -67.37
C PHE A 34 10.99 -23.07 -68.55
N LEU A 35 11.27 -22.66 -69.80
CA LEU A 35 10.94 -23.51 -70.97
C LEU A 35 11.95 -23.61 -72.13
N ASN A 36 13.12 -22.96 -72.15
CA ASN A 36 14.06 -23.18 -73.26
C ASN A 36 15.53 -23.15 -72.85
N LYS A 37 16.23 -24.27 -73.14
CA LYS A 37 17.69 -24.37 -73.11
C LYS A 37 18.23 -23.79 -74.41
N GLY A 38 18.77 -22.57 -74.38
CA GLY A 38 19.50 -22.04 -75.52
C GLY A 38 19.84 -20.56 -75.37
N TYR A 39 21.15 -20.29 -75.37
CA TYR A 39 21.79 -19.03 -75.74
C TYR A 39 21.55 -17.79 -74.87
N CYS A 40 22.47 -17.56 -73.94
CA CYS A 40 23.02 -16.24 -73.60
C CYS A 40 24.46 -16.47 -73.10
N ASP A 41 25.46 -16.06 -73.89
CA ASP A 41 26.85 -16.03 -73.44
C ASP A 41 27.00 -14.99 -72.33
N SER A 42 27.62 -15.41 -71.24
CA SER A 42 27.73 -14.67 -69.99
C SER A 42 28.79 -13.58 -70.08
N TYR A 43 28.37 -12.33 -70.30
CA TYR A 43 29.14 -11.17 -69.82
C TYR A 43 28.94 -11.02 -68.31
N LEU A 44 29.52 -11.96 -67.55
CA LEU A 44 29.55 -11.97 -66.08
C LEU A 44 30.28 -10.74 -65.50
N PHE A 45 31.06 -10.03 -66.32
CA PHE A 45 31.92 -8.91 -65.92
C PHE A 45 31.31 -7.51 -66.11
N ASN A 46 30.16 -7.36 -66.76
CA ASN A 46 29.57 -6.03 -67.07
C ASN A 46 28.17 -5.82 -66.48
N VAL A 47 27.83 -6.53 -65.39
CA VAL A 47 26.58 -6.29 -64.65
C VAL A 47 26.81 -5.10 -63.70
N PRO A 48 25.98 -4.04 -63.75
CA PRO A 48 26.08 -2.94 -62.80
C PRO A 48 25.95 -3.47 -61.37
N SER A 49 26.90 -3.09 -60.51
CA SER A 49 26.89 -3.41 -59.09
C SER A 49 26.06 -2.37 -58.35
N TYR A 50 24.94 -2.80 -57.76
CA TYR A 50 24.09 -1.91 -56.95
C TYR A 50 24.50 -1.91 -55.47
N LEU A 51 25.17 -2.96 -54.99
CA LEU A 51 25.68 -3.07 -53.62
C LEU A 51 27.12 -3.56 -53.60
N ASP A 52 28.08 -2.65 -53.51
CA ASP A 52 29.49 -2.97 -53.35
C ASP A 52 29.84 -3.34 -51.90
N LEU A 53 31.06 -3.86 -51.68
CA LEU A 53 31.52 -4.24 -50.34
C LEU A 53 31.54 -3.03 -49.38
N GLY A 54 31.86 -1.83 -49.91
CA GLY A 54 31.81 -0.58 -49.15
C GLY A 54 30.41 -0.24 -48.69
N GLY A 55 29.42 -0.30 -49.59
CA GLY A 55 28.00 -0.12 -49.27
C GLY A 55 27.45 -1.17 -48.29
N ALA A 56 27.88 -2.42 -48.40
CA ALA A 56 27.50 -3.48 -47.47
C ALA A 56 28.08 -3.27 -46.06
N LEU A 57 29.34 -2.83 -45.95
CA LEU A 57 29.96 -2.44 -44.68
C LEU A 57 29.29 -1.20 -44.08
N ALA A 58 28.94 -0.21 -44.90
CA ALA A 58 28.19 0.96 -44.46
C ALA A 58 26.78 0.58 -43.95
N ALA A 59 26.08 -0.31 -44.65
CA ALA A 59 24.78 -0.83 -44.21
C ALA A 59 24.91 -1.60 -42.89
N PHE A 60 25.92 -2.47 -42.74
CA PHE A 60 26.19 -3.16 -41.48
C PHE A 60 26.55 -2.18 -40.35
N GLY A 61 27.30 -1.12 -40.65
CA GLY A 61 27.60 -0.04 -39.72
C GLY A 61 26.35 0.70 -39.25
N LEU A 62 25.42 1.01 -40.16
CA LEU A 62 24.11 1.61 -39.79
C LEU A 62 23.28 0.68 -38.92
N ILE A 63 23.26 -0.63 -39.25
CA ILE A 63 22.63 -1.65 -38.43
C ILE A 63 23.24 -1.63 -37.02
N PHE A 64 24.57 -1.69 -36.91
CA PHE A 64 25.28 -1.58 -35.63
C PHE A 64 24.89 -0.31 -34.84
N THR A 65 24.77 0.85 -35.50
CA THR A 65 24.32 2.10 -34.87
C THR A 65 22.90 2.00 -34.31
N VAL A 66 21.97 1.36 -35.04
CA VAL A 66 20.60 1.10 -34.53
C VAL A 66 20.62 0.24 -33.27
N TYR A 67 21.54 -0.73 -33.19
CA TYR A 67 21.72 -1.54 -31.98
C TYR A 67 22.27 -0.73 -30.80
N GLN A 68 23.18 0.22 -31.04
CA GLN A 68 23.71 1.09 -29.98
C GLN A 68 22.66 2.08 -29.43
N LEU A 69 21.72 2.51 -30.26
CA LEU A 69 20.63 3.43 -29.87
C LEU A 69 19.48 2.74 -29.10
N ARG A 70 19.68 1.49 -28.68
CA ARG A 70 18.71 0.69 -27.92
C ARG A 70 18.41 1.33 -26.55
N ASN A 71 17.13 1.62 -26.31
CA ASN A 71 16.64 2.03 -25.00
C ASN A 71 16.79 0.88 -23.98
N PRO A 72 17.15 1.15 -22.70
CA PRO A 72 17.11 0.18 -21.60
C PRO A 72 15.91 -0.78 -21.63
N TYR A 73 14.71 -0.26 -21.94
CA TYR A 73 13.49 -1.06 -22.09
C TYR A 73 13.60 -2.20 -23.12
N TRP A 74 14.16 -1.91 -24.30
CA TRP A 74 14.36 -2.93 -25.34
C TRP A 74 15.44 -3.94 -24.95
N ASP A 75 16.47 -3.50 -24.21
CA ASP A 75 17.49 -4.41 -23.71
C ASP A 75 16.90 -5.43 -22.73
N THR A 76 16.09 -4.97 -21.77
CA THR A 76 15.40 -5.84 -20.82
C THR A 76 14.54 -6.89 -21.53
N VAL A 77 13.70 -6.47 -22.48
CA VAL A 77 12.85 -7.41 -23.27
C VAL A 77 13.69 -8.44 -24.02
N LEU A 78 14.74 -8.01 -24.70
CA LEU A 78 15.57 -8.90 -25.53
C LEU A 78 16.41 -9.88 -24.69
N ARG A 79 16.81 -9.50 -23.46
CA ARG A 79 17.55 -10.39 -22.55
C ARG A 79 16.70 -11.55 -22.03
N ILE A 80 15.41 -11.34 -21.83
CA ILE A 80 14.46 -12.36 -21.37
C ILE A 80 14.19 -13.39 -22.46
N ARG A 81 14.17 -12.95 -23.72
CA ARG A 81 13.89 -13.80 -24.88
C ARG A 81 14.98 -14.87 -25.09
N PRO A 82 14.65 -15.99 -25.76
CA PRO A 82 15.63 -16.98 -26.17
C PRO A 82 16.80 -16.37 -26.96
N THR A 83 18.00 -16.92 -26.76
CA THR A 83 19.26 -16.39 -27.32
C THR A 83 19.21 -16.21 -28.84
N TRP A 84 18.50 -17.09 -29.55
CA TRP A 84 18.34 -16.98 -31.01
C TRP A 84 17.51 -15.75 -31.42
N GLN A 85 16.47 -15.37 -30.68
CA GLN A 85 15.66 -14.18 -30.98
C GLN A 85 16.46 -12.90 -30.75
N ARG A 86 17.26 -12.88 -29.67
CA ARG A 86 18.17 -11.77 -29.36
C ARG A 86 19.25 -11.60 -30.42
N ASN A 87 19.80 -12.71 -30.93
CA ASN A 87 20.91 -12.70 -31.87
C ASN A 87 20.48 -12.70 -33.34
N LEU A 88 19.18 -12.86 -33.66
CA LEU A 88 18.70 -12.91 -35.05
C LEU A 88 19.10 -11.65 -35.83
N PHE A 89 19.04 -10.49 -35.17
CA PHE A 89 19.52 -9.22 -35.70
C PHE A 89 20.97 -9.32 -36.24
N TRP A 90 21.89 -9.88 -35.44
CA TRP A 90 23.28 -10.07 -35.82
C TRP A 90 23.43 -11.14 -36.89
N LEU A 91 22.71 -12.25 -36.77
CA LEU A 91 22.76 -13.35 -37.73
C LEU A 91 22.35 -12.88 -39.13
N LEU A 92 21.30 -12.07 -39.24
CA LEU A 92 20.85 -11.51 -40.52
C LEU A 92 21.85 -10.50 -41.09
N GLY A 93 22.43 -9.62 -40.26
CA GLY A 93 23.44 -8.66 -40.70
C GLY A 93 24.74 -9.33 -41.19
N VAL A 94 25.23 -10.32 -40.44
CA VAL A 94 26.43 -11.09 -40.82
C VAL A 94 26.14 -11.95 -42.04
N ALA A 95 24.97 -12.58 -42.13
CA ALA A 95 24.58 -13.33 -43.34
C ALA A 95 24.54 -12.42 -44.58
N GLY A 96 24.01 -11.20 -44.46
CA GLY A 96 24.04 -10.20 -45.54
C GLY A 96 25.47 -9.88 -46.00
N LEU A 97 26.40 -9.68 -45.07
CA LEU A 97 27.83 -9.49 -45.38
C LEU A 97 28.44 -10.71 -46.07
N VAL A 98 28.16 -11.92 -45.58
CA VAL A 98 28.66 -13.18 -46.18
C VAL A 98 28.13 -13.37 -47.60
N VAL A 99 26.87 -13.02 -47.85
CA VAL A 99 26.26 -13.10 -49.19
C VAL A 99 26.94 -12.12 -50.16
N VAL A 100 27.26 -10.89 -49.72
CA VAL A 100 28.02 -9.92 -50.53
C VAL A 100 29.46 -10.40 -50.75
N LEU A 101 30.10 -10.98 -49.74
CA LEU A 101 31.46 -11.54 -49.87
C LEU A 101 31.50 -12.73 -50.84
N ALA A 102 30.50 -13.63 -50.77
CA ALA A 102 30.35 -14.75 -51.68
C ALA A 102 30.16 -14.27 -53.13
N ARG A 103 29.38 -13.21 -53.34
CA ARG A 103 29.25 -12.56 -54.65
C ARG A 103 30.61 -12.12 -55.20
N VAL A 104 31.41 -11.40 -54.40
CA VAL A 104 32.74 -10.90 -54.80
C VAL A 104 33.69 -12.07 -55.13
N LEU A 105 33.61 -13.18 -54.40
CA LEU A 105 34.42 -14.36 -54.66
C LEU A 105 34.00 -15.09 -55.94
N ILE A 106 32.70 -15.23 -56.20
CA ILE A 106 32.16 -15.91 -57.39
C ILE A 106 32.41 -15.11 -58.67
N THR A 107 32.44 -13.78 -58.60
CA THR A 107 32.81 -12.93 -59.74
C THR A 107 34.32 -12.95 -60.04
N GLN A 108 35.16 -13.32 -59.06
CA GLN A 108 36.61 -13.44 -59.22
C GLN A 108 37.07 -14.87 -59.56
N ILE A 109 36.32 -15.90 -59.14
CA ILE A 109 36.64 -17.32 -59.35
C ILE A 109 35.45 -17.96 -60.10
N PRO A 110 35.58 -18.32 -61.40
CA PRO A 110 34.48 -18.89 -62.17
C PRO A 110 34.13 -20.31 -61.68
N ILE A 111 32.98 -20.45 -61.03
CA ILE A 111 32.45 -21.73 -60.55
C ILE A 111 31.35 -22.21 -61.52
N ASN A 112 31.69 -23.11 -62.44
CA ASN A 112 30.83 -23.56 -63.54
C ASN A 112 29.65 -24.50 -63.15
N TYR A 113 29.35 -24.66 -61.85
CA TYR A 113 28.34 -25.63 -61.37
C TYR A 113 27.13 -24.99 -60.65
N LEU A 114 27.05 -23.65 -60.57
CA LEU A 114 25.92 -22.97 -59.93
C LEU A 114 24.72 -22.88 -60.88
N GLY A 115 23.55 -23.34 -60.44
CA GLY A 115 22.29 -23.23 -61.17
C GLY A 115 21.58 -21.89 -60.93
N TYR A 116 20.72 -21.50 -61.88
CA TYR A 116 19.83 -20.33 -61.74
C TYR A 116 18.99 -20.41 -60.46
N PRO A 117 18.78 -19.30 -59.71
CA PRO A 117 19.19 -17.91 -60.00
C PRO A 117 20.58 -17.51 -59.47
N PHE A 118 21.33 -18.44 -58.88
CA PHE A 118 22.63 -18.17 -58.24
C PHE A 118 23.82 -18.11 -59.21
N ASP A 119 23.57 -18.21 -60.51
CA ASP A 119 24.53 -17.90 -61.57
C ASP A 119 24.60 -16.40 -61.90
N THR A 120 23.75 -15.57 -61.26
CA THR A 120 23.71 -14.11 -61.49
C THR A 120 24.14 -13.31 -60.25
N PRO A 121 25.03 -12.30 -60.38
CA PRO A 121 25.45 -11.44 -59.27
C PRO A 121 24.30 -10.66 -58.63
N LEU A 122 23.27 -10.31 -59.41
CA LEU A 122 22.08 -9.58 -58.96
C LEU A 122 21.28 -10.35 -57.90
N ALA A 123 21.20 -11.67 -58.01
CA ALA A 123 20.48 -12.50 -57.03
C ALA A 123 21.09 -12.39 -55.63
N TYR A 124 22.43 -12.36 -55.52
CA TYR A 124 23.13 -12.18 -54.25
C TYR A 124 22.88 -10.78 -53.66
N GLU A 125 22.86 -9.74 -54.49
CA GLU A 125 22.56 -8.38 -54.02
C GLU A 125 21.14 -8.26 -53.46
N VAL A 126 20.14 -8.80 -54.18
CA VAL A 126 18.74 -8.80 -53.73
C VAL A 126 18.60 -9.53 -52.40
N VAL A 127 19.24 -10.71 -52.26
CA VAL A 127 19.24 -11.46 -51.00
C VAL A 127 19.92 -10.68 -49.87
N ALA A 128 21.06 -10.04 -50.15
CA ALA A 128 21.78 -9.22 -49.17
C ALA A 128 20.94 -8.02 -48.70
N TYR A 129 20.28 -7.31 -49.61
CA TYR A 129 19.37 -6.21 -49.26
C TYR A 129 18.22 -6.69 -48.37
N ILE A 130 17.59 -7.81 -48.71
CA ILE A 130 16.52 -8.40 -47.89
C ILE A 130 17.05 -8.69 -46.48
N LEU A 131 18.23 -9.30 -46.36
CA LEU A 131 18.84 -9.61 -45.06
C LEU A 131 19.18 -8.33 -44.25
N PHE A 132 19.75 -7.32 -44.90
CA PHE A 132 20.07 -6.04 -44.26
C PHE A 132 18.82 -5.26 -43.82
N VAL A 133 17.69 -5.37 -44.53
CA VAL A 133 16.41 -4.78 -44.13
C VAL A 133 15.75 -5.60 -43.02
N LEU A 134 15.77 -6.94 -43.12
CA LEU A 134 15.18 -7.82 -42.12
C LEU A 134 15.93 -7.77 -40.78
N SER A 135 17.23 -7.47 -40.77
CA SER A 135 18.02 -7.34 -39.55
C SER A 135 17.39 -6.33 -38.56
N PRO A 136 17.32 -5.01 -38.83
CA PRO A 136 16.72 -4.04 -37.92
C PRO A 136 15.22 -4.27 -37.70
N LEU A 137 14.49 -4.76 -38.71
CA LEU A 137 13.08 -5.12 -38.54
C LEU A 137 12.89 -6.24 -37.50
N SER A 138 13.77 -7.24 -37.50
CA SER A 138 13.72 -8.33 -36.52
C SER A 138 13.95 -7.82 -35.09
N LEU A 139 14.92 -6.92 -34.91
CA LEU A 139 15.19 -6.29 -33.62
C LEU A 139 13.96 -5.52 -33.12
N LEU A 140 13.38 -4.67 -33.97
CA LEU A 140 12.18 -3.91 -33.64
C LEU A 140 10.98 -4.82 -33.34
N PHE A 141 10.81 -5.88 -34.13
CA PHE A 141 9.72 -6.84 -33.97
C PHE A 141 9.78 -7.56 -32.61
N PHE A 142 10.95 -8.04 -32.20
CA PHE A 142 11.10 -8.73 -30.92
C PHE A 142 11.16 -7.78 -29.73
N ALA A 143 11.77 -6.61 -29.87
CA ALA A 143 11.89 -5.63 -28.79
C ALA A 143 10.56 -4.94 -28.45
N LYS A 144 9.68 -4.71 -29.43
CA LYS A 144 8.36 -4.08 -29.21
C LYS A 144 7.33 -5.02 -28.60
N ARG A 145 7.50 -6.34 -28.72
CA ARG A 145 6.57 -7.33 -28.16
C ARG A 145 6.90 -7.59 -26.69
N THR A 146 6.18 -6.92 -25.81
CA THR A 146 6.46 -6.92 -24.37
C THR A 146 5.53 -7.82 -23.56
N LYS A 147 4.38 -8.21 -24.12
CA LYS A 147 3.46 -9.18 -23.53
C LYS A 147 3.87 -10.62 -23.82
N GLY A 148 3.48 -11.55 -22.94
CA GLY A 148 3.71 -12.99 -23.09
C GLY A 148 5.20 -13.36 -22.98
N LEU A 149 5.98 -12.60 -22.23
CA LEU A 149 7.37 -12.90 -21.92
C LEU A 149 7.50 -13.83 -20.72
N PHE A 150 6.52 -13.85 -19.82
CA PHE A 150 6.48 -14.77 -18.69
C PHE A 150 5.73 -16.06 -19.11
N THR A 151 6.50 -17.10 -19.43
CA THR A 151 5.98 -18.42 -19.85
C THR A 151 6.78 -19.53 -19.18
N GLU A 152 6.31 -20.77 -19.25
CA GLU A 152 6.97 -21.94 -18.65
C GLU A 152 8.46 -22.03 -19.03
N LYS A 153 8.80 -21.74 -20.30
CA LYS A 153 10.18 -21.82 -20.82
C LYS A 153 11.06 -20.60 -20.50
N THR A 154 10.46 -19.46 -20.17
CA THR A 154 11.16 -18.18 -20.03
C THR A 154 11.08 -17.59 -18.62
N SER A 155 10.30 -18.20 -17.71
CA SER A 155 10.06 -17.70 -16.35
C SER A 155 11.35 -17.50 -15.54
N GLY A 156 12.28 -18.46 -15.57
CA GLY A 156 13.56 -18.34 -14.86
C GLY A 156 14.42 -17.19 -15.37
N LYS A 157 14.55 -17.05 -16.69
CA LYS A 157 15.26 -15.91 -17.31
C LYS A 157 14.57 -14.58 -17.05
N PHE A 158 13.24 -14.57 -17.03
CA PHE A 158 12.46 -13.37 -16.70
C PHE A 158 12.82 -12.90 -15.29
N TYR A 159 12.76 -13.81 -14.31
CA TYR A 159 13.10 -13.51 -12.92
C TYR A 159 14.54 -13.02 -12.75
N GLU A 160 15.53 -13.71 -13.33
CA GLU A 160 16.94 -13.34 -13.27
C GLU A 160 17.20 -11.93 -13.83
N VAL A 161 16.63 -11.63 -15.01
CA VAL A 161 16.79 -10.31 -15.64
C VAL A 161 16.10 -9.22 -14.82
N MET A 162 14.92 -9.47 -14.24
CA MET A 162 14.24 -8.48 -13.39
C MET A 162 15.08 -8.13 -12.17
N ILE A 163 15.64 -9.11 -11.46
CA ILE A 163 16.54 -8.86 -10.32
C ILE A 163 17.77 -8.07 -10.77
N GLN A 164 18.39 -8.49 -11.88
CA GLN A 164 19.60 -7.84 -12.37
C GLN A 164 19.36 -6.36 -12.73
N GLU A 165 18.22 -6.04 -13.33
CA GLU A 165 17.91 -4.65 -13.72
C GLU A 165 17.46 -3.80 -12.53
N VAL A 166 16.72 -4.37 -11.57
CA VAL A 166 16.28 -3.64 -10.37
C VAL A 166 17.43 -3.38 -9.39
N SER A 167 18.35 -4.34 -9.25
CA SER A 167 19.54 -4.22 -8.38
C SER A 167 20.57 -3.18 -8.86
N ARG A 168 20.47 -2.69 -10.10
CA ARG A 168 21.32 -1.59 -10.58
C ARG A 168 20.99 -0.24 -9.94
N SER A 169 19.80 -0.11 -9.32
CA SER A 169 19.35 1.09 -8.61
C SER A 169 19.37 2.39 -9.45
N ASP A 170 19.36 2.28 -10.77
CA ASP A 170 19.23 3.40 -11.69
C ASP A 170 17.75 3.60 -12.07
N ASP A 171 17.21 4.80 -11.82
CA ASP A 171 15.80 5.15 -12.07
C ASP A 171 15.35 4.77 -13.50
N LYS A 172 16.21 4.93 -14.53
CA LYS A 172 15.83 4.58 -15.91
C LYS A 172 15.70 3.06 -16.09
N SER A 173 16.66 2.31 -15.57
CA SER A 173 16.70 0.85 -15.65
C SER A 173 15.59 0.21 -14.82
N THR A 174 15.34 0.70 -13.60
CA THR A 174 14.25 0.24 -12.74
C THR A 174 12.88 0.54 -13.36
N ASN A 175 12.66 1.74 -13.93
CA ASN A 175 11.41 2.05 -14.64
C ASN A 175 11.20 1.15 -15.87
N ALA A 176 12.27 0.89 -16.63
CA ALA A 176 12.20 -0.01 -17.78
C ALA A 176 11.83 -1.45 -17.36
N ALA A 177 12.44 -1.97 -16.29
CA ALA A 177 12.10 -3.27 -15.74
C ALA A 177 10.65 -3.31 -15.24
N LEU A 178 10.20 -2.25 -14.55
CA LEU A 178 8.84 -2.14 -14.05
C LEU A 178 7.80 -2.16 -15.18
N GLU A 179 8.03 -1.45 -16.28
CA GLU A 179 7.13 -1.47 -17.44
C GLU A 179 7.02 -2.88 -18.06
N VAL A 180 8.14 -3.60 -18.17
CA VAL A 180 8.11 -5.00 -18.65
C VAL A 180 7.36 -5.89 -17.67
N LEU A 181 7.55 -5.70 -16.37
CA LEU A 181 6.85 -6.43 -15.33
C LEU A 181 5.34 -6.19 -15.39
N LEU A 182 4.90 -4.93 -15.49
CA LEU A 182 3.48 -4.56 -15.57
C LEU A 182 2.78 -5.22 -16.77
N HIS A 183 3.43 -5.24 -17.94
CA HIS A 183 2.85 -5.89 -19.12
C HIS A 183 2.67 -7.41 -19.03
N ASN A 184 3.36 -8.06 -18.08
CA ASN A 184 3.29 -9.51 -17.85
C ASN A 184 2.71 -9.85 -16.47
N PHE A 185 2.25 -8.85 -15.71
CA PHE A 185 1.84 -9.05 -14.33
C PHE A 185 0.59 -9.93 -14.21
N GLU A 186 -0.31 -9.84 -15.19
CA GLU A 186 -1.47 -10.74 -15.31
C GLU A 186 -1.05 -12.22 -15.37
N ASP A 187 -0.06 -12.54 -16.21
CA ASP A 187 0.44 -13.91 -16.38
C ASP A 187 1.15 -14.39 -15.11
N ILE A 188 1.91 -13.51 -14.45
CA ILE A 188 2.55 -13.79 -13.15
C ILE A 188 1.49 -14.13 -12.10
N CYS A 189 0.43 -13.33 -11.97
CA CYS A 189 -0.66 -13.57 -11.02
C CYS A 189 -1.40 -14.89 -11.32
N LYS A 190 -1.66 -15.21 -12.59
CA LYS A 190 -2.25 -16.51 -12.99
C LYS A 190 -1.36 -17.68 -12.56
N SER A 191 -0.06 -17.61 -12.80
CA SER A 191 0.88 -18.68 -12.46
C SER A 191 1.06 -18.90 -10.95
N ILE A 192 0.83 -17.88 -10.10
CA ILE A 192 0.84 -18.06 -8.64
C ILE A 192 -0.27 -19.03 -8.18
N LYS A 193 -1.40 -19.01 -8.88
CA LYS A 193 -2.61 -19.82 -8.61
C LYS A 193 -2.68 -21.12 -9.41
N GLU A 194 -1.68 -21.45 -10.22
CA GLU A 194 -1.65 -22.71 -10.98
C GLU A 194 -1.82 -23.96 -10.08
N LYS A 195 -2.33 -25.04 -10.68
CA LYS A 195 -2.70 -26.29 -9.98
C LYS A 195 -1.54 -26.98 -9.26
N ASP A 196 -0.30 -26.73 -9.67
CA ASP A 196 0.90 -27.24 -9.00
C ASP A 196 1.73 -26.10 -8.40
N PRO A 197 1.61 -25.86 -7.07
CA PRO A 197 2.41 -24.87 -6.34
C PRO A 197 3.92 -25.10 -6.40
N SER A 198 4.37 -26.28 -6.82
CA SER A 198 5.77 -26.67 -6.89
C SER A 198 6.39 -26.48 -8.28
N SER A 199 5.59 -26.11 -9.29
CA SER A 199 6.09 -25.83 -10.63
C SER A 199 7.11 -24.68 -10.61
N GLU A 200 8.13 -24.77 -11.46
CA GLU A 200 9.19 -23.75 -11.56
C GLU A 200 8.61 -22.36 -11.90
N ILE A 201 7.60 -22.32 -12.79
CA ILE A 201 6.91 -21.08 -13.14
C ILE A 201 6.16 -20.46 -11.95
N SER A 202 5.51 -21.27 -11.10
CA SER A 202 4.81 -20.76 -9.91
C SER A 202 5.80 -20.25 -8.87
N GLN A 203 6.92 -20.96 -8.66
CA GLN A 203 8.00 -20.52 -7.77
C GLN A 203 8.62 -19.20 -8.24
N ASN A 204 8.94 -19.09 -9.52
CA ASN A 204 9.46 -17.85 -10.12
C ASN A 204 8.44 -16.71 -10.03
N ALA A 205 7.16 -16.98 -10.25
CA ALA A 205 6.10 -15.96 -10.12
C ALA A 205 6.00 -15.41 -8.69
N ARG A 206 6.03 -16.30 -7.68
CA ARG A 206 6.05 -15.90 -6.26
C ARG A 206 7.31 -15.13 -5.92
N ALA A 207 8.47 -15.57 -6.40
CA ALA A 207 9.74 -14.90 -6.18
C ALA A 207 9.78 -13.50 -6.83
N ILE A 208 9.19 -13.31 -8.02
CA ILE A 208 9.04 -11.98 -8.61
C ILE A 208 8.21 -11.07 -7.70
N VAL A 209 7.06 -11.53 -7.22
CA VAL A 209 6.23 -10.72 -6.32
C VAL A 209 6.95 -10.44 -5.01
N ASP A 210 7.54 -11.43 -4.36
CA ASP A 210 8.13 -11.27 -3.04
C ASP A 210 9.50 -10.61 -3.03
N VAL A 211 10.34 -10.80 -4.05
CA VAL A 211 11.67 -10.19 -4.14
C VAL A 211 11.58 -8.87 -4.89
N VAL A 212 11.17 -8.88 -6.17
CA VAL A 212 11.24 -7.70 -7.04
C VAL A 212 10.33 -6.56 -6.57
N LEU A 213 9.10 -6.86 -6.13
CA LEU A 213 8.20 -5.81 -5.61
C LEU A 213 8.54 -5.37 -4.18
N SER A 214 9.46 -6.05 -3.49
CA SER A 214 9.93 -5.66 -2.16
C SER A 214 11.23 -4.85 -2.19
N GLU A 215 11.91 -4.79 -3.34
CA GLU A 215 13.14 -4.01 -3.53
C GLU A 215 12.88 -2.52 -3.29
N GLU A 216 13.72 -1.88 -2.47
CA GLU A 216 13.51 -0.51 -1.97
C GLU A 216 13.33 0.51 -3.11
N SER A 217 14.12 0.39 -4.18
CA SER A 217 14.04 1.27 -5.36
C SER A 217 12.69 1.14 -6.09
N VAL A 218 12.18 -0.09 -6.24
CA VAL A 218 10.90 -0.38 -6.88
C VAL A 218 9.76 0.10 -6.01
N VAL A 219 9.78 -0.26 -4.72
CA VAL A 219 8.77 0.15 -3.74
C VAL A 219 8.65 1.67 -3.72
N LYS A 220 9.76 2.39 -3.61
CA LYS A 220 9.77 3.86 -3.59
C LYS A 220 9.17 4.45 -4.87
N ILE A 221 9.53 3.95 -6.05
CA ILE A 221 8.96 4.43 -7.32
C ILE A 221 7.45 4.17 -7.36
N LEU A 222 7.01 2.97 -7.00
CA LEU A 222 5.60 2.57 -7.01
C LEU A 222 4.74 3.37 -6.04
N THR A 223 5.25 3.70 -4.85
CA THR A 223 4.46 4.40 -3.81
C THR A 223 4.56 5.92 -3.86
N THR A 224 5.47 6.50 -4.67
CA THR A 224 5.68 7.96 -4.71
C THR A 224 5.54 8.59 -6.10
N LYS A 225 5.85 7.86 -7.18
CA LYS A 225 5.91 8.39 -8.57
C LYS A 225 4.90 7.74 -9.52
N ARG A 226 4.66 6.42 -9.41
CA ARG A 226 3.86 5.63 -10.37
C ARG A 226 2.55 5.07 -9.77
N LEU A 227 1.59 5.97 -9.53
CA LEU A 227 0.28 5.61 -8.97
C LEU A 227 -0.48 4.63 -9.87
N ASP A 228 -0.40 4.82 -11.18
CA ASP A 228 -0.98 3.95 -12.21
C ASP A 228 -0.50 2.50 -12.08
N ALA A 229 0.81 2.31 -11.93
CA ALA A 229 1.44 1.00 -11.79
C ALA A 229 1.04 0.32 -10.48
N LEU A 230 1.04 1.06 -9.38
CA LEU A 230 0.62 0.55 -8.07
C LEU A 230 -0.84 0.08 -8.10
N GLN A 231 -1.74 0.87 -8.68
CA GLN A 231 -3.15 0.49 -8.82
C GLN A 231 -3.33 -0.73 -9.71
N HIS A 232 -2.59 -0.82 -10.80
CA HIS A 232 -2.62 -1.99 -11.67
C HIS A 232 -2.17 -3.27 -10.95
N ILE A 233 -1.07 -3.19 -10.18
CA ILE A 233 -0.56 -4.31 -9.38
C ILE A 233 -1.60 -4.76 -8.36
N LEU A 234 -2.16 -3.84 -7.58
CA LEU A 234 -3.17 -4.16 -6.57
C LEU A 234 -4.44 -4.76 -7.19
N PHE A 235 -4.89 -4.21 -8.34
CA PHE A 235 -6.03 -4.72 -9.08
C PHE A 235 -5.81 -6.17 -9.57
N MET A 236 -4.63 -6.48 -10.11
CA MET A 236 -4.33 -7.83 -10.58
C MET A 236 -4.20 -8.84 -9.43
N VAL A 237 -3.58 -8.44 -8.31
CA VAL A 237 -3.53 -9.26 -7.08
C VAL A 237 -4.94 -9.59 -6.60
N GLU A 238 -5.86 -8.61 -6.63
CA GLU A 238 -7.26 -8.77 -6.27
C GLU A 238 -8.03 -9.67 -7.26
N GLU A 239 -7.90 -9.41 -8.56
CA GLU A 239 -8.61 -10.13 -9.62
C GLU A 239 -8.30 -11.63 -9.57
N TYR A 240 -7.02 -11.97 -9.41
CA TYR A 240 -6.54 -13.34 -9.33
C TYR A 240 -6.48 -13.93 -7.91
N ASP A 241 -7.04 -13.23 -6.91
CA ASP A 241 -7.17 -13.71 -5.52
C ASP A 241 -5.83 -14.13 -4.87
N VAL A 242 -4.72 -13.51 -5.26
CA VAL A 242 -3.41 -13.81 -4.65
C VAL A 242 -3.48 -13.48 -3.16
N ASN A 243 -2.97 -14.38 -2.32
CA ASN A 243 -3.02 -14.22 -0.87
C ASN A 243 -1.64 -14.27 -0.21
N GLN A 244 -1.60 -13.84 1.05
CA GLN A 244 -0.36 -13.69 1.81
C GLN A 244 0.41 -15.01 2.02
N ARG A 245 -0.27 -16.17 2.03
CA ARG A 245 0.42 -17.47 2.13
C ARG A 245 1.23 -17.78 0.88
N GLN A 246 0.83 -17.24 -0.27
CA GLN A 246 1.52 -17.43 -1.54
C GLN A 246 2.60 -16.38 -1.77
N CYS A 247 2.33 -15.13 -1.37
CA CYS A 247 3.24 -14.00 -1.50
C CYS A 247 3.21 -13.18 -0.21
N ASN A 248 4.23 -13.36 0.63
CA ASN A 248 4.21 -12.83 2.00
C ASN A 248 4.89 -11.47 2.14
N VAL A 249 5.66 -11.02 1.14
CA VAL A 249 6.54 -9.86 1.28
C VAL A 249 6.17 -8.74 0.33
N GLY A 250 5.89 -9.02 -0.95
CA GLY A 250 5.74 -7.99 -1.98
C GLY A 250 4.65 -6.96 -1.71
N VAL A 251 3.39 -7.42 -1.62
CA VAL A 251 2.25 -6.52 -1.34
C VAL A 251 2.38 -5.86 0.04
N PRO A 252 2.73 -6.58 1.12
CA PRO A 252 3.04 -5.96 2.41
C PRO A 252 4.12 -4.87 2.36
N ALA A 253 5.19 -5.04 1.59
CA ALA A 253 6.26 -4.04 1.46
C ALA A 253 5.75 -2.74 0.80
N LEU A 254 4.93 -2.86 -0.24
CA LEU A 254 4.29 -1.71 -0.89
C LEU A 254 3.38 -0.96 0.10
N VAL A 255 2.49 -1.68 0.80
CA VAL A 255 1.57 -1.06 1.78
C VAL A 255 2.34 -0.46 2.96
N ARG A 256 3.39 -1.15 3.43
CA ARG A 256 4.29 -0.64 4.47
C ARG A 256 4.89 0.71 4.08
N ASN A 257 5.43 0.82 2.86
CA ASN A 257 6.06 2.06 2.44
C ASN A 257 5.04 3.19 2.23
N LEU A 258 3.78 2.88 1.88
CA LEU A 258 2.71 3.88 1.88
C LEU A 258 2.49 4.48 3.29
N PHE A 259 2.64 3.70 4.35
CA PHE A 259 2.54 4.20 5.73
C PHE A 259 3.81 4.86 6.26
N LEU A 260 5.01 4.39 5.88
CA LEU A 260 6.27 4.84 6.47
C LEU A 260 6.94 6.01 5.75
N ASP A 261 6.75 6.15 4.44
CA ASP A 261 7.36 7.22 3.65
C ASP A 261 6.41 8.43 3.57
N GLU A 262 6.81 9.55 4.17
CA GLU A 262 6.04 10.81 4.10
C GLU A 262 5.92 11.36 2.67
N GLY A 263 6.78 10.92 1.74
CA GLY A 263 6.67 11.21 0.32
C GLY A 263 5.66 10.33 -0.44
N SER A 264 5.02 9.38 0.24
CA SER A 264 4.11 8.41 -0.38
C SER A 264 2.76 9.03 -0.79
N PHE A 265 2.00 8.28 -1.58
CA PHE A 265 0.65 8.68 -1.99
C PHE A 265 -0.33 8.84 -0.83
N PHE A 266 -0.17 8.16 0.31
CA PHE A 266 -1.06 8.35 1.47
C PHE A 266 -0.90 9.76 2.07
N TYR A 267 0.33 10.19 2.28
CA TYR A 267 0.64 11.51 2.81
C TYR A 267 0.33 12.62 1.80
N LYS A 268 0.64 12.41 0.51
CA LYS A 268 0.25 13.34 -0.55
C LYS A 268 -1.27 13.51 -0.65
N HIS A 269 -2.04 12.42 -0.52
CA HIS A 269 -3.51 12.50 -0.51
C HIS A 269 -4.00 13.31 0.69
N ARG A 270 -3.45 13.04 1.89
CA ARG A 270 -3.79 13.76 3.13
C ARG A 270 -3.46 15.25 3.03
N ASN A 271 -2.30 15.59 2.48
CA ASN A 271 -1.84 16.96 2.26
C ASN A 271 -2.50 17.65 1.06
N ARG A 272 -3.41 16.97 0.36
CA ARG A 272 -4.09 17.43 -0.85
C ARG A 272 -3.11 17.88 -1.95
N ASP A 273 -2.07 17.07 -2.18
CA ASP A 273 -0.98 17.39 -3.10
C ASP A 273 -0.89 16.41 -4.28
N GLY A 274 -0.61 16.98 -5.45
CA GLY A 274 -0.17 16.28 -6.65
C GLY A 274 -1.17 15.31 -7.29
N LEU A 275 -0.62 14.33 -8.01
CA LEU A 275 -1.36 13.30 -8.74
C LEU A 275 -2.18 12.38 -7.82
N ALA A 276 -1.91 12.35 -6.52
CA ALA A 276 -2.68 11.56 -5.53
C ALA A 276 -4.15 11.99 -5.42
N LEU A 277 -4.49 13.21 -5.87
CA LEU A 277 -5.88 13.69 -5.93
C LEU A 277 -6.67 13.11 -7.12
N SER A 278 -5.97 12.69 -8.19
CA SER A 278 -6.62 12.12 -9.38
C SER A 278 -7.24 10.76 -9.14
N SER A 279 -6.72 10.00 -8.16
CA SER A 279 -7.17 8.66 -7.85
C SER A 279 -6.92 8.34 -6.38
N ASN A 280 -7.96 7.92 -5.67
CA ASN A 280 -7.86 7.64 -4.24
C ASN A 280 -7.23 6.26 -4.00
N ILE A 281 -5.96 6.23 -3.61
CA ILE A 281 -5.24 4.99 -3.32
C ILE A 281 -5.79 4.25 -2.09
N TYR A 282 -6.37 4.94 -1.10
CA TYR A 282 -7.03 4.29 0.04
C TYR A 282 -8.21 3.43 -0.43
N ARG A 283 -8.92 3.86 -1.47
CA ARG A 283 -9.98 3.06 -2.09
C ARG A 283 -9.44 1.79 -2.73
N SER A 284 -8.32 1.86 -3.45
CA SER A 284 -7.70 0.68 -4.06
C SER A 284 -7.21 -0.34 -3.03
N VAL A 285 -6.74 0.11 -1.85
CA VAL A 285 -6.16 -0.77 -0.82
C VAL A 285 -7.21 -1.25 0.19
N PHE A 286 -7.97 -0.33 0.78
CA PHE A 286 -8.85 -0.58 1.93
C PHE A 286 -10.34 -0.64 1.58
N GLU A 287 -10.75 -0.25 0.37
CA GLU A 287 -12.11 -0.54 -0.13
C GLU A 287 -12.20 -1.87 -0.90
N SER A 288 -11.09 -2.61 -1.06
CA SER A 288 -11.08 -3.97 -1.60
C SER A 288 -11.36 -5.01 -0.49
N PRO A 289 -12.49 -5.73 -0.53
CA PRO A 289 -12.78 -6.76 0.47
C PRO A 289 -11.85 -7.97 0.36
N LYS A 290 -11.34 -8.27 -0.84
CA LYS A 290 -10.40 -9.37 -1.08
C LYS A 290 -9.03 -9.06 -0.49
N LEU A 291 -8.49 -7.85 -0.72
CA LEU A 291 -7.21 -7.46 -0.12
C LEU A 291 -7.26 -7.45 1.41
N LEU A 292 -8.35 -6.92 2.00
CA LEU A 292 -8.58 -6.94 3.45
C LEU A 292 -8.67 -8.36 4.04
N THR A 293 -9.10 -9.34 3.25
CA THR A 293 -9.21 -10.74 3.69
C THR A 293 -7.89 -11.48 3.51
N ASN A 294 -7.22 -11.24 2.38
CA ASN A 294 -6.08 -12.02 1.92
C ASN A 294 -4.73 -11.54 2.49
N PHE A 295 -4.65 -10.28 2.93
CA PHE A 295 -3.42 -9.67 3.45
C PHE A 295 -3.64 -9.01 4.82
N ARG A 296 -2.61 -9.10 5.66
CA ARG A 296 -2.51 -8.35 6.93
C ARG A 296 -2.07 -6.91 6.67
N LEU A 297 -3.01 -6.04 6.26
CA LEU A 297 -2.69 -4.65 5.88
C LEU A 297 -2.23 -3.77 7.04
N PHE A 298 -2.70 -4.04 8.27
CA PHE A 298 -2.27 -3.31 9.47
C PHE A 298 -1.37 -4.14 10.38
N GLY A 299 -1.20 -5.43 10.12
CA GLY A 299 -0.42 -6.35 10.95
C GLY A 299 0.94 -6.68 10.35
N TYR A 300 1.68 -7.59 11.00
CA TYR A 300 2.92 -8.13 10.46
C TYR A 300 2.63 -8.98 9.20
N PRO A 301 3.43 -8.87 8.11
CA PRO A 301 4.69 -8.14 7.97
C PRO A 301 4.56 -6.70 7.44
N THR A 302 3.35 -6.21 7.20
CA THR A 302 3.11 -4.87 6.64
C THR A 302 3.50 -3.77 7.62
N LEU A 303 2.84 -3.71 8.78
CA LEU A 303 3.22 -2.80 9.85
C LEU A 303 3.89 -3.62 10.94
N GLY A 304 5.13 -3.26 11.26
CA GLY A 304 5.88 -3.80 12.39
C GLY A 304 6.01 -2.76 13.52
N TYR A 305 6.76 -3.09 14.57
CA TYR A 305 6.99 -2.21 15.72
C TYR A 305 7.55 -0.82 15.36
N SER A 306 8.21 -0.68 14.20
CA SER A 306 8.79 0.58 13.72
C SER A 306 7.77 1.57 13.13
N ALA A 307 6.51 1.18 12.94
CA ALA A 307 5.46 2.03 12.36
C ALA A 307 4.77 2.96 13.39
N GLY A 308 5.38 3.17 14.56
CA GLY A 308 4.88 4.13 15.54
C GLY A 308 4.96 5.54 14.98
N GLY A 309 3.86 6.01 14.38
CA GLY A 309 3.69 7.39 13.96
C GLY A 309 3.70 8.29 15.19
N ASN A 310 4.73 9.10 15.33
CA ASN A 310 4.83 10.14 16.36
C ASN A 310 4.42 11.51 15.81
N SER A 311 3.82 11.56 14.62
CA SER A 311 3.37 12.80 14.00
C SER A 311 1.85 12.80 13.83
N GLN A 312 1.28 14.00 13.82
CA GLN A 312 -0.15 14.19 13.58
C GLN A 312 -0.56 13.64 12.21
N THR A 313 0.26 13.87 11.18
CA THR A 313 -0.03 13.44 9.80
C THR A 313 -0.04 11.93 9.66
N SER A 314 0.95 11.23 10.23
CA SER A 314 1.03 9.76 10.17
C SER A 314 -0.13 9.10 10.91
N THR A 315 -0.52 9.66 12.06
CA THR A 315 -1.72 9.22 12.80
C THR A 315 -2.99 9.43 11.96
N GLY A 316 -3.12 10.58 11.30
CA GLY A 316 -4.24 10.87 10.41
C GLY A 316 -4.33 9.91 9.21
N VAL A 317 -3.20 9.54 8.61
CA VAL A 317 -3.13 8.52 7.54
C VAL A 317 -3.62 7.16 8.04
N LEU A 318 -3.22 6.74 9.25
CA LEU A 318 -3.68 5.49 9.85
C LEU A 318 -5.18 5.50 10.15
N ILE A 319 -5.70 6.59 10.70
CA ILE A 319 -7.14 6.76 10.97
C ILE A 319 -7.96 6.71 9.67
N GLU A 320 -7.50 7.37 8.60
CA GLU A 320 -8.17 7.34 7.30
C GLU A 320 -8.19 5.92 6.70
N ALA A 321 -7.05 5.22 6.75
CA ALA A 321 -6.97 3.82 6.32
C ALA A 321 -7.90 2.89 7.12
N LEU A 322 -7.90 3.02 8.45
CA LEU A 322 -8.78 2.25 9.34
C LEU A 322 -10.26 2.54 9.06
N SER A 323 -10.62 3.81 8.91
CA SER A 323 -11.97 4.25 8.57
C SER A 323 -12.50 3.59 7.30
N LYS A 324 -11.66 3.51 6.26
CA LYS A 324 -12.00 2.84 5.00
C LYS A 324 -12.13 1.32 5.15
N ALA A 325 -11.20 0.69 5.87
CA ALA A 325 -11.25 -0.75 6.13
C ALA A 325 -12.50 -1.16 6.93
N ILE A 326 -12.82 -0.41 7.99
CA ILE A 326 -14.02 -0.59 8.81
C ILE A 326 -15.28 -0.41 7.96
N SER A 327 -15.37 0.66 7.18
CA SER A 327 -16.53 0.90 6.31
C SER A 327 -16.77 -0.24 5.33
N THR A 328 -15.70 -0.76 4.73
CA THR A 328 -15.77 -1.91 3.81
C THR A 328 -16.23 -3.18 4.53
N TYR A 329 -15.65 -3.48 5.69
CA TYR A 329 -16.06 -4.62 6.50
C TYR A 329 -17.54 -4.56 6.88
N LEU A 330 -18.03 -3.41 7.34
CA LEU A 330 -19.44 -3.23 7.72
C LEU A 330 -20.39 -3.32 6.51
N LYS A 331 -19.96 -2.88 5.33
CA LYS A 331 -20.75 -2.96 4.08
C LYS A 331 -20.79 -4.36 3.49
N THR A 332 -19.65 -5.06 3.44
CA THR A 332 -19.53 -6.33 2.69
C THR A 332 -19.51 -7.57 3.58
N GLY A 333 -19.22 -7.43 4.87
CA GLY A 333 -18.99 -8.55 5.80
C GLY A 333 -17.76 -9.38 5.46
N ARG A 334 -16.79 -8.78 4.77
CA ARG A 334 -15.54 -9.39 4.32
C ARG A 334 -14.38 -8.55 4.83
N GLY A 335 -13.23 -9.17 5.02
CA GLY A 335 -12.09 -8.61 5.72
C GLY A 335 -11.85 -9.34 7.05
N SER A 336 -10.57 -9.47 7.40
CA SER A 336 -10.19 -10.09 8.67
C SER A 336 -10.36 -9.10 9.82
N VAL A 337 -11.26 -9.41 10.76
CA VAL A 337 -11.51 -8.60 11.96
C VAL A 337 -10.23 -8.39 12.76
N ASN A 338 -9.48 -9.47 13.00
CA ASN A 338 -8.22 -9.42 13.73
C ASN A 338 -7.21 -8.48 13.06
N HIS A 339 -7.14 -8.49 11.71
CA HIS A 339 -6.24 -7.58 11.00
C HIS A 339 -6.68 -6.11 11.11
N ILE A 340 -7.98 -5.82 11.22
CA ILE A 340 -8.46 -4.46 11.51
C ILE A 340 -8.12 -4.08 12.96
N ASN A 341 -8.27 -5.02 13.89
CA ASN A 341 -7.92 -4.83 15.30
C ASN A 341 -6.41 -4.60 15.53
N ASP A 342 -5.54 -5.15 14.68
CA ASP A 342 -4.11 -4.78 14.66
C ASP A 342 -3.92 -3.27 14.43
N GLY A 343 -4.73 -2.63 13.58
CA GLY A 343 -4.67 -1.19 13.38
C GLY A 343 -5.10 -0.39 14.62
N PHE A 344 -6.14 -0.82 15.35
CA PHE A 344 -6.50 -0.22 16.64
C PHE A 344 -5.37 -0.37 17.67
N LYS A 345 -4.64 -1.50 17.65
CA LYS A 345 -3.47 -1.72 18.51
C LYS A 345 -2.35 -0.73 18.23
N TYR A 346 -2.16 -0.30 16.97
CA TYR A 346 -1.22 0.78 16.65
C TYR A 346 -1.66 2.13 17.20
N LEU A 347 -2.93 2.50 17.05
CA LEU A 347 -3.47 3.72 17.66
C LEU A 347 -3.33 3.69 19.19
N SER A 348 -3.57 2.53 19.82
CA SER A 348 -3.38 2.37 21.27
C SER A 348 -1.94 2.61 21.70
N LYS A 349 -0.96 2.10 20.94
CA LYS A 349 0.47 2.28 21.24
C LYS A 349 0.89 3.74 21.04
N ALA A 350 0.40 4.40 19.99
CA ALA A 350 0.65 5.82 19.76
C ALA A 350 0.07 6.65 20.92
N PHE A 351 -1.18 6.41 21.29
CA PHE A 351 -1.85 7.11 22.40
C PHE A 351 -1.08 6.92 23.72
N GLU A 352 -0.74 5.68 24.09
CA GLU A 352 0.01 5.39 25.32
C GLU A 352 1.41 6.02 25.29
N GLY A 353 2.12 5.92 24.15
CA GLY A 353 3.45 6.48 23.99
C GLY A 353 3.46 8.00 24.18
N ILE A 354 2.49 8.69 23.60
CA ILE A 354 2.33 10.14 23.71
C ILE A 354 1.91 10.54 25.14
N ALA A 355 0.94 9.86 25.75
CA ALA A 355 0.53 10.12 27.13
C ALA A 355 1.69 9.97 28.13
N ARG A 356 2.52 8.93 27.96
CA ARG A 356 3.75 8.76 28.75
C ARG A 356 4.78 9.85 28.47
N LYS A 357 4.95 10.27 27.21
CA LYS A 357 5.86 11.36 26.82
C LYS A 357 5.47 12.66 27.52
N LEU A 358 4.20 13.05 27.47
CA LEU A 358 3.66 14.23 28.16
C LEU A 358 3.94 14.17 29.66
N SER A 359 3.68 13.02 30.30
CA SER A 359 3.98 12.80 31.72
C SER A 359 5.46 13.02 32.07
N ILE A 360 6.36 12.48 31.25
CA ILE A 360 7.82 12.60 31.44
C ILE A 360 8.26 14.06 31.29
N GLU A 361 7.84 14.75 30.24
CA GLU A 361 8.25 16.15 30.02
C GLU A 361 7.66 17.09 31.07
N LYS A 362 6.42 16.86 31.51
CA LYS A 362 5.82 17.61 32.64
C LYS A 362 6.65 17.43 33.91
N SER A 363 7.13 16.22 34.20
CA SER A 363 7.98 15.96 35.36
C SER A 363 9.33 16.69 35.32
N ARG A 364 9.77 17.14 34.13
CA ARG A 364 10.95 17.97 33.92
C ARG A 364 10.66 19.47 34.01
N GLY A 365 9.41 19.86 34.29
CA GLY A 365 8.98 21.25 34.39
C GLY A 365 8.63 21.90 33.04
N VAL A 366 8.46 21.11 31.98
CA VAL A 366 8.01 21.63 30.67
C VAL A 366 6.52 21.96 30.74
N ASP A 367 6.14 23.12 30.19
CA ASP A 367 4.75 23.46 29.96
C ASP A 367 4.23 22.69 28.73
N THR A 368 3.71 21.50 29.00
CA THR A 368 3.22 20.54 28.01
C THR A 368 2.06 21.05 27.18
N GLU A 369 1.30 22.04 27.65
CA GLU A 369 0.14 22.57 26.91
C GLU A 369 0.58 23.30 25.63
N TYR A 370 1.63 24.12 25.74
CA TYR A 370 2.12 24.92 24.61
C TYR A 370 3.34 24.31 23.93
N ALA A 371 4.25 23.67 24.67
CA ALA A 371 5.50 23.15 24.12
C ALA A 371 5.33 21.83 23.35
N MET A 372 4.21 21.12 23.56
CA MET A 372 3.94 19.79 23.00
C MET A 372 2.57 19.76 22.30
N GLU A 373 2.29 20.81 21.53
CA GLU A 373 1.01 20.98 20.83
C GLU A 373 0.73 19.82 19.86
N GLU A 374 1.75 19.37 19.11
CA GLU A 374 1.60 18.26 18.15
C GLU A 374 1.19 16.96 18.85
N GLU A 375 1.80 16.66 20.00
CA GLU A 375 1.45 15.51 20.82
C GLU A 375 -0.01 15.55 21.28
N TRP A 376 -0.48 16.70 21.73
CA TRP A 376 -1.88 16.88 22.10
C TRP A 376 -2.82 16.69 20.91
N TRP A 377 -2.46 17.22 19.73
CA TRP A 377 -3.23 17.01 18.51
C TRP A 377 -3.26 15.54 18.04
N ILE A 378 -2.23 14.75 18.33
CA ILE A 378 -2.25 13.31 18.09
C ILE A 378 -3.27 12.63 19.01
N LEU A 379 -3.27 12.95 20.31
CA LEU A 379 -4.25 12.40 21.27
C LEU A 379 -5.67 12.81 20.89
N ASP A 380 -5.88 14.10 20.56
CA ASP A 380 -7.14 14.66 20.07
C ASP A 380 -7.64 13.91 18.82
N GLY A 381 -6.79 13.72 17.81
CA GLY A 381 -7.17 13.03 16.58
C GLY A 381 -7.63 11.58 16.82
N ILE A 382 -6.94 10.84 17.70
CA ILE A 382 -7.34 9.46 18.06
C ILE A 382 -8.65 9.47 18.87
N SER A 383 -8.80 10.41 19.81
CA SER A 383 -9.99 10.58 20.62
C SER A 383 -11.21 10.95 19.79
N GLN A 384 -11.07 11.89 18.87
CA GLN A 384 -12.11 12.30 17.93
C GLN A 384 -12.52 11.13 17.02
N PHE A 385 -11.55 10.34 16.54
CA PHE A 385 -11.86 9.15 15.76
C PHE A 385 -12.72 8.15 16.55
N LEU A 386 -12.38 7.88 17.81
CA LEU A 386 -13.11 6.94 18.66
C LEU A 386 -14.49 7.44 19.11
N GLY A 387 -14.55 8.70 19.52
CA GLY A 387 -15.74 9.27 20.13
C GLY A 387 -16.71 9.92 19.16
N HIS A 388 -16.33 10.12 17.90
CA HIS A 388 -17.22 10.76 16.93
C HIS A 388 -17.18 10.04 15.58
N ASP A 389 -15.99 9.93 14.95
CA ASP A 389 -15.95 9.43 13.58
C ASP A 389 -16.36 7.96 13.49
N TYR A 390 -15.88 7.11 14.40
CA TYR A 390 -16.23 5.68 14.43
C TYR A 390 -17.72 5.43 14.64
N PRO A 391 -18.39 6.02 15.66
CA PRO A 391 -19.84 5.98 15.81
C PRO A 391 -20.59 6.37 14.54
N PHE A 392 -20.08 7.33 13.78
CA PHE A 392 -20.73 7.91 12.60
C PHE A 392 -20.23 7.43 11.24
N LEU A 393 -19.30 6.48 11.19
CA LEU A 393 -18.76 5.90 9.94
C LEU A 393 -19.85 5.33 9.00
N ASP A 394 -21.05 5.11 9.51
CA ASP A 394 -22.13 4.30 8.94
C ASP A 394 -23.14 5.08 8.05
N TYR A 395 -22.97 6.40 7.84
CA TYR A 395 -23.99 7.22 7.16
C TYR A 395 -24.12 7.08 5.63
N GLN A 396 -23.63 6.00 5.03
CA GLN A 396 -23.87 5.73 3.61
C GLN A 396 -24.55 4.36 3.45
N LYS A 397 -25.82 4.42 3.00
CA LYS A 397 -26.73 3.33 2.64
C LYS A 397 -26.00 2.03 2.20
N ASN A 398 -26.55 0.87 2.58
CA ASN A 398 -26.13 -0.50 2.26
C ASN A 398 -25.13 -1.16 3.26
N LEU A 399 -25.49 -1.20 4.54
CA LEU A 399 -24.76 -2.01 5.54
C LEU A 399 -25.23 -3.46 5.55
N ASN A 400 -24.32 -4.38 5.89
CA ASN A 400 -24.67 -5.78 6.09
C ASN A 400 -25.28 -5.98 7.48
N THR A 401 -26.60 -6.17 7.54
CA THR A 401 -27.35 -6.32 8.81
C THR A 401 -26.85 -7.47 9.68
N GLY A 402 -26.42 -8.59 9.08
CA GLY A 402 -25.88 -9.73 9.83
C GLY A 402 -24.57 -9.41 10.56
N ILE A 403 -23.74 -8.55 9.97
CA ILE A 403 -22.51 -8.07 10.61
C ILE A 403 -22.83 -7.10 11.74
N ILE A 404 -23.76 -6.16 11.53
CA ILE A 404 -24.17 -5.22 12.58
C ILE A 404 -24.71 -5.96 13.81
N GLU A 405 -25.57 -6.97 13.62
CA GLU A 405 -26.06 -7.79 14.74
C GLU A 405 -24.94 -8.60 15.41
N LYS A 406 -23.94 -9.08 14.65
CA LYS A 406 -22.76 -9.73 15.22
C LYS A 406 -21.90 -8.76 16.06
N GLU A 407 -21.69 -7.53 15.59
CA GLU A 407 -20.92 -6.51 16.32
C GLU A 407 -21.59 -6.14 17.66
N LYS A 408 -22.93 -6.20 17.74
CA LYS A 408 -23.69 -5.98 18.98
C LYS A 408 -23.45 -7.05 20.04
N THR A 409 -23.12 -8.27 19.66
CA THR A 409 -22.93 -9.40 20.60
C THR A 409 -21.51 -9.50 21.16
N THR A 410 -20.68 -8.46 20.95
CA THR A 410 -19.32 -8.42 21.49
C THR A 410 -19.33 -8.54 23.02
N THR A 411 -18.47 -9.42 23.56
CA THR A 411 -18.41 -9.70 25.00
C THR A 411 -17.07 -9.34 25.65
N GLU A 412 -16.05 -8.99 24.85
CA GLU A 412 -14.68 -8.79 25.30
C GLU A 412 -14.08 -7.49 24.76
N ALA A 413 -13.08 -6.97 25.47
CA ALA A 413 -12.24 -5.86 25.04
C ALA A 413 -10.85 -6.41 24.71
N SER A 414 -10.59 -6.73 23.45
CA SER A 414 -9.36 -7.37 22.98
C SER A 414 -8.96 -6.92 21.57
N PHE A 415 -7.66 -6.64 21.38
CA PHE A 415 -7.09 -6.42 20.05
C PHE A 415 -6.87 -7.73 19.27
N ASP A 416 -6.80 -8.86 19.96
CA ASP A 416 -6.51 -10.15 19.34
C ASP A 416 -7.83 -10.91 19.03
N SER A 417 -8.99 -10.25 19.12
CA SER A 417 -10.28 -10.85 18.80
C SER A 417 -10.41 -11.10 17.30
N ASP A 418 -10.76 -12.32 16.94
CA ASP A 418 -11.14 -12.70 15.57
C ASP A 418 -12.64 -12.48 15.30
N SER A 419 -13.42 -12.08 16.33
CA SER A 419 -14.87 -12.13 16.30
C SER A 419 -15.52 -10.82 15.84
N THR A 420 -15.21 -9.70 16.48
CA THR A 420 -15.80 -8.39 16.21
C THR A 420 -14.78 -7.26 16.25
N ILE A 421 -15.02 -6.19 15.50
CA ILE A 421 -14.17 -4.98 15.56
C ILE A 421 -14.48 -4.15 16.80
N ASN A 422 -15.71 -4.25 17.33
CA ASN A 422 -16.11 -3.64 18.59
C ASN A 422 -15.26 -4.12 19.78
N ALA A 423 -14.68 -5.33 19.73
CA ALA A 423 -13.74 -5.79 20.74
C ALA A 423 -12.45 -4.96 20.75
N GLY A 424 -11.93 -4.63 19.56
CA GLY A 424 -10.76 -3.77 19.39
C GLY A 424 -11.04 -2.31 19.78
N VAL A 425 -12.23 -1.80 19.45
CA VAL A 425 -12.68 -0.46 19.88
C VAL A 425 -12.79 -0.38 21.40
N ALA A 426 -13.43 -1.36 22.04
CA ALA A 426 -13.53 -1.43 23.49
C ALA A 426 -12.15 -1.50 24.17
N ALA A 427 -11.21 -2.25 23.59
CA ALA A 427 -9.83 -2.31 24.07
C ALA A 427 -9.11 -0.96 23.94
N LEU A 428 -9.26 -0.28 22.80
CA LEU A 428 -8.65 1.02 22.54
C LEU A 428 -9.23 2.11 23.46
N LEU A 429 -10.55 2.14 23.67
CA LEU A 429 -11.20 3.03 24.64
C LEU A 429 -10.66 2.82 26.05
N TYR A 430 -10.62 1.57 26.52
CA TYR A 430 -10.06 1.23 27.83
C TYR A 430 -8.59 1.67 27.94
N LYS A 431 -7.77 1.37 26.92
CA LYS A 431 -6.35 1.73 26.92
C LYS A 431 -6.11 3.23 26.85
N GLY A 432 -6.97 3.98 26.13
CA GLY A 432 -6.94 5.44 26.12
C GLY A 432 -7.21 6.02 27.51
N ILE A 433 -8.30 5.59 28.15
CA ILE A 433 -8.65 6.00 29.54
C ILE A 433 -7.53 5.61 30.52
N GLU A 434 -7.00 4.40 30.43
CA GLU A 434 -5.88 3.95 31.28
C GLU A 434 -4.63 4.82 31.06
N SER A 435 -4.32 5.17 29.81
CA SER A 435 -3.14 5.97 29.46
C SER A 435 -3.26 7.42 29.94
N LEU A 436 -4.47 8.00 29.93
CA LEU A 436 -4.70 9.34 30.47
C LEU A 436 -4.37 9.43 31.97
N SER A 437 -4.34 8.32 32.71
CA SER A 437 -3.93 8.36 34.13
C SER A 437 -2.46 8.75 34.35
N TYR A 438 -1.63 8.75 33.30
CA TYR A 438 -0.25 9.24 33.36
C TYR A 438 -0.15 10.76 33.17
N VAL A 439 -1.16 11.38 32.55
CA VAL A 439 -1.15 12.79 32.15
C VAL A 439 -1.63 13.68 33.29
N ASP A 440 -1.13 14.92 33.37
CA ASP A 440 -1.56 15.88 34.37
C ASP A 440 -2.94 16.45 34.02
N GLU A 441 -3.88 16.34 34.96
CA GLU A 441 -5.28 16.80 34.80
C GLU A 441 -5.41 18.33 34.83
N LYS A 442 -4.33 19.04 35.18
CA LYS A 442 -4.31 20.51 35.19
C LYS A 442 -4.26 21.11 33.78
N ASP A 443 -3.77 20.37 32.80
CA ASP A 443 -3.66 20.84 31.42
C ASP A 443 -5.06 20.89 30.79
N HIS A 444 -5.43 21.99 30.11
CA HIS A 444 -6.76 22.09 29.52
C HIS A 444 -7.02 20.99 28.47
N MET A 445 -6.00 20.64 27.70
CA MET A 445 -6.07 19.63 26.65
C MET A 445 -6.39 18.23 27.19
N TYR A 446 -6.03 17.91 28.45
CA TYR A 446 -6.43 16.67 29.12
C TYR A 446 -7.94 16.47 29.06
N TRP A 447 -8.68 17.53 29.38
CA TRP A 447 -10.13 17.55 29.46
C TRP A 447 -10.79 17.41 28.11
N LEU A 448 -10.27 18.12 27.12
CA LEU A 448 -10.72 18.01 25.73
C LEU A 448 -10.58 16.57 25.24
N THR A 449 -9.40 15.96 25.41
CA THR A 449 -9.13 14.57 25.02
C THR A 449 -10.04 13.58 25.76
N LEU A 450 -10.23 13.73 27.07
CA LEU A 450 -11.09 12.85 27.87
C LEU A 450 -12.56 12.91 27.47
N HIS A 451 -13.07 14.11 27.19
CA HIS A 451 -14.44 14.28 26.74
C HIS A 451 -14.63 13.73 25.33
N GLN A 452 -13.70 14.02 24.41
CA GLN A 452 -13.76 13.53 23.04
C GLN A 452 -13.75 12.00 22.98
N ILE A 453 -12.81 11.32 23.65
CA ILE A 453 -12.69 9.85 23.55
C ILE A 453 -13.95 9.11 24.02
N THR A 454 -14.75 9.76 24.86
CA THR A 454 -15.98 9.18 25.44
C THR A 454 -17.26 9.76 24.87
N HIS A 455 -17.18 10.75 23.98
CA HIS A 455 -18.32 11.47 23.44
C HIS A 455 -19.38 10.53 22.85
N GLY A 456 -18.97 9.62 21.98
CA GLY A 456 -19.86 8.70 21.29
C GLY A 456 -20.56 7.72 22.21
N MET A 457 -19.87 7.29 23.29
CA MET A 457 -20.47 6.44 24.31
C MET A 457 -21.53 7.18 25.13
N ILE A 458 -21.33 8.48 25.39
CA ILE A 458 -22.21 9.30 26.24
C ILE A 458 -23.42 9.83 25.46
N TYR A 459 -23.20 10.33 24.24
CA TYR A 459 -24.20 11.11 23.52
C TYR A 459 -24.72 10.42 22.24
N GLU A 460 -24.05 9.37 21.75
CA GLU A 460 -24.31 8.80 20.41
C GLU A 460 -24.64 7.30 20.44
N ASP A 461 -25.13 6.81 21.59
CA ASP A 461 -25.44 5.39 21.87
C ASP A 461 -26.40 4.72 20.86
N SER A 462 -27.15 5.51 20.09
CA SER A 462 -28.04 5.00 19.05
C SER A 462 -27.34 4.52 17.77
N TYR A 463 -26.08 4.89 17.55
CA TYR A 463 -25.44 4.71 16.23
C TYR A 463 -24.53 3.48 16.14
N LYS A 464 -23.86 3.07 17.22
CA LYS A 464 -23.11 1.80 17.30
C LYS A 464 -23.21 1.19 18.69
N GLN A 465 -23.73 -0.03 18.76
CA GLN A 465 -23.90 -0.80 19.98
C GLN A 465 -22.89 -1.95 20.04
N GLY A 466 -22.54 -2.42 21.24
CA GLY A 466 -21.73 -3.63 21.45
C GLY A 466 -20.33 -3.40 22.06
N TYR A 467 -19.72 -2.23 21.90
CA TYR A 467 -18.39 -1.96 22.48
C TYR A 467 -18.44 -1.42 23.93
N ARG A 468 -19.56 -0.81 24.35
CA ARG A 468 -19.69 -0.17 25.67
C ARG A 468 -19.58 -1.16 26.83
N GLU A 469 -20.37 -2.23 26.82
CA GLU A 469 -20.40 -3.18 27.94
C GLU A 469 -19.04 -3.88 28.13
N PRO A 470 -18.36 -4.38 27.07
CA PRO A 470 -17.01 -4.92 27.19
C PRO A 470 -15.99 -3.90 27.70
N PHE A 471 -16.07 -2.65 27.26
CA PHE A 471 -15.25 -1.55 27.78
C PHE A 471 -15.46 -1.35 29.29
N LEU A 472 -16.72 -1.16 29.73
CA LEU A 472 -17.05 -0.94 31.14
C LEU A 472 -16.63 -2.14 31.99
N ARG A 473 -16.87 -3.36 31.51
CA ARG A 473 -16.44 -4.60 32.19
C ARG A 473 -14.93 -4.59 32.41
N ARG A 474 -14.14 -4.30 31.37
CA ARG A 474 -12.68 -4.27 31.46
C ARG A 474 -12.18 -3.14 32.38
N LEU A 475 -12.80 -1.98 32.30
CA LEU A 475 -12.50 -0.83 33.15
C LEU A 475 -12.74 -1.17 34.62
N TRP A 476 -13.91 -1.72 34.97
CA TRP A 476 -14.25 -2.08 36.35
C TRP A 476 -13.37 -3.19 36.92
N GLN A 477 -12.96 -4.16 36.11
CA GLN A 477 -11.92 -5.14 36.50
C GLN A 477 -10.63 -4.44 36.92
N GLN A 478 -10.18 -3.45 36.14
CA GLN A 478 -8.96 -2.73 36.44
C GLN A 478 -9.12 -1.80 37.66
N ILE A 479 -10.26 -1.12 37.81
CA ILE A 479 -10.59 -0.32 39.00
C ILE A 479 -10.55 -1.19 40.26
N GLY A 480 -11.20 -2.36 40.23
CA GLY A 480 -11.17 -3.30 41.35
C GLY A 480 -9.74 -3.76 41.69
N ASN A 481 -8.93 -4.06 40.67
CA ASN A 481 -7.51 -4.35 40.86
C ASN A 481 -6.72 -3.17 41.45
N ASN A 482 -6.98 -1.93 41.01
CA ASN A 482 -6.32 -0.73 41.52
C ASN A 482 -6.64 -0.51 43.00
N VAL A 483 -7.91 -0.67 43.40
CA VAL A 483 -8.37 -0.43 44.77
C VAL A 483 -7.91 -1.55 45.71
N ILE A 484 -8.13 -2.82 45.35
CA ILE A 484 -7.83 -3.97 46.22
C ILE A 484 -6.32 -4.23 46.30
N ASN A 485 -5.64 -4.25 45.14
CA ASN A 485 -4.21 -4.57 45.09
C ASN A 485 -3.31 -3.33 45.19
N ARG A 486 -3.88 -2.12 45.26
CA ARG A 486 -3.14 -0.85 45.41
C ARG A 486 -2.18 -0.57 44.24
N HIS A 487 -2.51 -1.07 43.05
CA HIS A 487 -1.67 -1.01 41.84
C HIS A 487 -1.97 0.21 40.95
N TYR A 488 -1.00 0.57 40.11
CA TYR A 488 -1.10 1.55 39.01
C TYR A 488 -1.04 0.85 37.64
N PRO A 489 -1.48 1.50 36.53
CA PRO A 489 -2.11 2.82 36.41
C PRO A 489 -3.50 2.91 37.06
N ALA A 490 -3.84 4.07 37.63
CA ALA A 490 -5.11 4.30 38.30
C ALA A 490 -6.21 4.67 37.28
N ALA A 491 -6.73 3.67 36.55
CA ALA A 491 -7.77 3.89 35.53
C ALA A 491 -9.04 4.53 36.11
N ILE A 492 -9.27 4.35 37.42
CA ILE A 492 -10.33 5.03 38.17
C ILE A 492 -10.24 6.55 38.08
N ARG A 493 -9.04 7.12 38.04
CA ARG A 493 -8.83 8.57 38.17
C ARG A 493 -9.38 9.34 36.94
N PRO A 494 -8.99 9.01 35.69
CA PRO A 494 -9.64 9.60 34.51
C PRO A 494 -11.13 9.27 34.39
N TYR A 495 -11.55 8.10 34.90
CA TYR A 495 -12.97 7.74 34.88
C TYR A 495 -13.81 8.59 35.86
N LEU A 496 -13.28 8.88 37.05
CA LEU A 496 -13.85 9.85 37.99
C LEU A 496 -13.83 11.27 37.42
N ALA A 497 -12.83 11.62 36.60
CA ALA A 497 -12.84 12.89 35.87
C ALA A 497 -13.99 13.00 34.87
N LEU A 498 -14.35 11.90 34.24
CA LEU A 498 -15.48 11.84 33.33
C LEU A 498 -16.82 11.89 34.06
N ILE A 499 -17.05 11.00 35.02
CA ILE A 499 -18.36 10.82 35.67
C ILE A 499 -18.56 11.80 36.83
N GLY A 500 -17.48 12.34 37.40
CA GLY A 500 -17.47 13.18 38.60
C GLY A 500 -18.47 14.34 38.55
N PHE A 501 -18.61 14.99 37.39
CA PHE A 501 -19.54 16.09 37.18
C PHE A 501 -21.01 15.73 37.48
N TYR A 502 -21.38 14.45 37.31
CA TYR A 502 -22.73 13.95 37.54
C TYR A 502 -22.93 13.41 38.95
N LEU A 503 -21.86 13.12 39.70
CA LEU A 503 -21.94 12.49 41.02
C LEU A 503 -22.71 13.32 42.07
N PRO A 504 -22.65 14.66 42.11
CA PRO A 504 -23.43 15.44 43.08
C PRO A 504 -24.94 15.54 42.78
N LYS A 505 -25.40 15.12 41.59
CA LYS A 505 -26.80 15.28 41.18
C LYS A 505 -27.69 14.23 41.84
N THR A 506 -28.74 14.65 42.55
CA THR A 506 -29.67 13.72 43.21
C THR A 506 -30.54 12.95 42.23
N ASP A 507 -30.85 13.55 41.07
CA ASP A 507 -31.63 12.90 40.02
C ASP A 507 -30.68 12.18 39.05
N SER A 508 -30.44 10.89 39.30
CA SER A 508 -29.69 10.03 38.39
C SER A 508 -30.56 9.72 37.15
N PRO A 509 -30.07 9.91 35.90
CA PRO A 509 -30.83 9.58 34.71
C PRO A 509 -31.14 8.07 34.66
N GLN A 510 -32.32 7.68 34.16
CA GLN A 510 -32.73 6.25 34.05
C GLN A 510 -32.01 5.48 32.92
N ASN A 511 -30.84 5.95 32.50
CA ASN A 511 -30.03 5.34 31.45
C ASN A 511 -28.77 4.69 32.06
N TRP A 512 -27.91 4.16 31.19
CA TRP A 512 -26.67 3.51 31.61
C TRP A 512 -25.77 4.41 32.49
N LEU A 513 -25.77 5.73 32.25
CA LEU A 513 -24.96 6.67 33.02
C LEU A 513 -25.44 6.75 34.48
N GLY A 514 -26.74 6.66 34.74
CA GLY A 514 -27.27 6.58 36.10
C GLY A 514 -26.82 5.32 36.84
N ILE A 515 -26.77 4.18 36.16
CA ILE A 515 -26.27 2.92 36.72
C ILE A 515 -24.79 3.07 37.13
N GLU A 516 -23.99 3.69 36.27
CA GLU A 516 -22.57 3.94 36.55
C GLU A 516 -22.36 4.98 37.66
N ILE A 517 -23.18 6.04 37.73
CA ILE A 517 -23.16 7.02 38.84
C ILE A 517 -23.38 6.31 40.18
N GLU A 518 -24.42 5.47 40.29
CA GLU A 518 -24.69 4.72 41.53
C GLU A 518 -23.59 3.71 41.84
N ARG A 519 -22.99 3.10 40.82
CA ARG A 519 -21.85 2.19 41.01
C ARG A 519 -20.62 2.94 41.51
N VAL A 520 -20.33 4.13 41.01
CA VAL A 520 -19.23 4.98 41.49
C VAL A 520 -19.50 5.49 42.92
N ARG A 521 -20.73 5.86 43.27
CA ARG A 521 -21.08 6.22 44.66
C ARG A 521 -20.80 5.08 45.64
N ARG A 522 -21.16 3.86 45.27
CA ARG A 522 -20.83 2.64 46.04
C ARG A 522 -19.32 2.45 46.14
N LEU A 523 -18.58 2.61 45.05
CA LEU A 523 -17.12 2.50 45.05
C LEU A 523 -16.48 3.51 46.02
N LEU A 524 -16.91 4.76 45.98
CA LEU A 524 -16.38 5.83 46.84
C LEU A 524 -16.69 5.54 48.32
N TYR A 525 -17.96 5.32 48.67
CA TYR A 525 -18.40 5.25 50.07
C TYR A 525 -18.24 3.88 50.75
N ILE A 526 -18.26 2.78 50.00
CA ILE A 526 -18.19 1.41 50.55
C ILE A 526 -16.78 0.86 50.40
N ASP A 527 -16.21 0.94 49.20
CA ASP A 527 -14.94 0.27 48.89
C ASP A 527 -13.71 1.15 49.18
N MET A 528 -13.76 2.45 48.86
CA MET A 528 -12.63 3.37 49.02
C MET A 528 -12.60 4.09 50.36
N LYS A 529 -13.75 4.56 50.89
CA LYS A 529 -13.83 5.33 52.15
C LYS A 529 -13.05 4.67 53.30
N PRO A 530 -13.18 3.36 53.59
CA PRO A 530 -12.43 2.74 54.67
C PRO A 530 -10.91 2.83 54.48
N LEU A 531 -10.44 2.74 53.23
CA LEU A 531 -9.01 2.82 52.89
C LEU A 531 -8.49 4.25 53.00
N LEU A 532 -9.31 5.24 52.64
CA LEU A 532 -8.98 6.66 52.76
C LEU A 532 -8.99 7.14 54.22
N ASP A 533 -9.95 6.68 55.03
CA ASP A 533 -10.01 6.93 56.48
C ASP A 533 -8.75 6.40 57.19
N MET A 534 -8.18 5.28 56.70
CA MET A 534 -6.94 4.69 57.21
C MET A 534 -5.65 5.32 56.66
N ASP A 535 -5.75 6.36 55.81
CA ASP A 535 -4.62 7.02 55.15
C ASP A 535 -3.73 6.03 54.37
N THR A 536 -4.35 5.04 53.74
CA THR A 536 -3.64 3.93 53.07
C THR A 536 -2.80 4.44 51.90
N GLU A 537 -1.60 3.89 51.72
CA GLU A 537 -0.73 4.16 50.57
C GLU A 537 -0.92 3.16 49.42
N MET A 538 -0.74 3.65 48.20
CA MET A 538 -0.57 2.84 46.99
C MET A 538 0.82 2.17 46.96
N VAL A 539 1.03 1.20 46.06
CA VAL A 539 2.33 0.51 45.90
C VAL A 539 3.49 1.46 45.57
N ASN A 540 3.22 2.61 44.95
CA ASN A 540 4.23 3.64 44.67
C ASN A 540 4.46 4.63 45.83
N LYS A 541 3.95 4.35 47.04
CA LYS A 541 4.02 5.18 48.25
C LYS A 541 3.27 6.51 48.20
N LYS A 542 2.46 6.77 47.16
CA LYS A 542 1.52 7.89 47.18
C LYS A 542 0.30 7.51 48.00
N LYS A 543 -0.26 8.46 48.74
CA LYS A 543 -1.54 8.26 49.44
C LYS A 543 -2.64 7.90 48.45
N MET A 544 -3.51 6.96 48.79
CA MET A 544 -4.64 6.56 47.94
C MET A 544 -5.53 7.76 47.57
N LYS A 545 -5.69 8.72 48.51
CA LYS A 545 -6.41 9.98 48.27
C LYS A 545 -5.83 10.75 47.08
N GLU A 546 -4.52 10.96 47.06
CA GLU A 546 -3.83 11.72 46.00
C GLU A 546 -3.68 10.92 44.69
N ALA A 547 -3.66 9.60 44.81
CA ALA A 547 -3.43 8.69 43.70
C ALA A 547 -4.67 8.40 42.87
N LEU A 548 -5.82 8.26 43.54
CA LEU A 548 -7.05 7.73 42.95
C LEU A 548 -8.09 8.81 42.72
N LEU A 549 -8.11 9.87 43.55
CA LEU A 549 -9.02 10.98 43.35
C LEU A 549 -8.39 12.01 42.40
N PRO A 550 -9.16 12.48 41.41
CA PRO A 550 -8.71 13.53 40.52
C PRO A 550 -8.80 14.91 41.19
N ILE A 551 -8.17 15.95 40.62
CA ILE A 551 -7.91 17.24 41.29
C ILE A 551 -9.15 18.04 41.74
N PHE A 552 -10.32 17.76 41.18
CA PHE A 552 -11.60 18.41 41.51
C PHE A 552 -12.46 17.56 42.45
N MET A 553 -11.96 16.41 42.90
CA MET A 553 -12.60 15.63 43.95
C MET A 553 -11.80 15.76 45.24
N ASP A 554 -12.51 16.01 46.34
CA ASP A 554 -11.91 16.05 47.67
C ASP A 554 -12.60 15.02 48.57
N TYR A 555 -11.89 14.67 49.65
CA TYR A 555 -12.36 13.76 50.67
C TYR A 555 -11.93 14.27 52.04
N HIS A 556 -12.90 14.67 52.85
CA HIS A 556 -12.70 15.09 54.24
C HIS A 556 -13.96 14.82 55.05
N ASP A 557 -13.80 14.68 56.36
CA ASP A 557 -14.90 14.42 57.30
C ASP A 557 -15.76 13.19 56.94
N GLY A 558 -15.15 12.18 56.33
CA GLY A 558 -15.82 10.96 55.88
C GLY A 558 -16.72 11.13 54.66
N LYS A 559 -16.67 12.27 53.97
CA LYS A 559 -17.53 12.64 52.84
C LYS A 559 -16.70 12.96 51.60
N PHE A 560 -17.30 12.73 50.44
CA PHE A 560 -16.71 13.08 49.14
C PHE A 560 -17.36 14.33 48.58
N PHE A 561 -16.54 15.19 47.99
CA PHE A 561 -16.96 16.45 47.39
C PHE A 561 -16.46 16.57 45.96
N TYR A 562 -17.21 17.28 45.13
CA TYR A 562 -16.83 17.63 43.76
C TYR A 562 -16.81 19.15 43.59
N LYS A 563 -15.72 19.68 43.05
CA LYS A 563 -15.51 21.10 42.76
C LYS A 563 -15.79 21.38 41.29
N TYR A 564 -16.79 22.22 41.00
CA TYR A 564 -17.12 22.62 39.63
C TYR A 564 -16.03 23.52 39.01
N GLU A 565 -16.20 23.90 37.74
CA GLU A 565 -15.28 24.81 37.02
C GLU A 565 -13.81 24.36 37.06
N PHE A 566 -13.57 23.08 36.76
CA PHE A 566 -12.23 22.48 36.75
C PHE A 566 -11.46 22.67 38.07
N GLY A 567 -12.18 22.58 39.20
CA GLY A 567 -11.60 22.68 40.53
C GLY A 567 -11.54 24.09 41.13
N LYS A 568 -12.11 25.10 40.45
CA LYS A 568 -12.12 26.50 40.92
C LYS A 568 -13.50 27.02 41.37
N GLY A 569 -14.56 26.25 41.11
CA GLY A 569 -15.94 26.64 41.34
C GLY A 569 -16.51 26.16 42.67
N GLU A 570 -17.85 26.20 42.77
CA GLU A 570 -18.60 25.71 43.93
C GLU A 570 -18.23 24.24 44.25
N GLU A 571 -18.14 23.92 45.53
CA GLU A 571 -17.96 22.56 46.02
C GLU A 571 -19.31 21.97 46.42
N LYS A 572 -19.65 20.79 45.91
CA LYS A 572 -20.87 20.06 46.28
C LYS A 572 -20.57 18.68 46.82
N GLU A 573 -21.27 18.33 47.89
CA GLU A 573 -21.23 16.99 48.47
C GLU A 573 -21.78 15.97 47.48
N ILE A 574 -21.07 14.86 47.33
CA ILE A 574 -21.53 13.70 46.59
C ILE A 574 -22.40 12.88 47.56
N PRO A 575 -23.69 12.65 47.26
CA PRO A 575 -24.58 11.92 48.14
C PRO A 575 -24.09 10.48 48.32
N SER A 576 -24.27 9.96 49.54
CA SER A 576 -24.03 8.55 49.84
C SER A 576 -25.00 7.66 49.05
N PRO A 577 -24.58 6.43 48.68
CA PRO A 577 -25.50 5.48 48.08
C PRO A 577 -26.63 5.10 49.06
N PRO A 578 -27.77 4.58 48.58
CA PRO A 578 -28.87 4.15 49.44
C PRO A 578 -28.42 3.15 50.52
N GLU A 579 -28.99 3.25 51.72
CA GLU A 579 -28.69 2.34 52.82
C GLU A 579 -28.91 0.87 52.41
N GLY A 580 -28.00 -0.01 52.81
CA GLY A 580 -28.02 -1.44 52.45
C GLY A 580 -27.42 -1.77 51.08
N SER A 581 -26.87 -0.79 50.35
CA SER A 581 -26.13 -1.03 49.11
C SER A 581 -24.91 -1.94 49.32
N GLY A 582 -24.69 -2.88 48.41
CA GLY A 582 -23.49 -3.73 48.37
C GLY A 582 -22.27 -3.05 47.72
N SER A 583 -21.12 -3.72 47.76
CA SER A 583 -19.87 -3.25 47.12
C SER A 583 -20.05 -2.99 45.61
N ALA A 584 -19.36 -1.98 45.06
CA ALA A 584 -19.33 -1.74 43.62
C ALA A 584 -18.52 -2.79 42.84
N LEU A 585 -17.68 -3.53 43.58
CA LEU A 585 -16.77 -4.55 43.07
C LEU A 585 -17.36 -5.97 43.18
N GLU A 586 -18.58 -6.11 43.69
CA GLU A 586 -19.30 -7.39 43.69
C GLU A 586 -19.53 -7.88 42.25
N GLY A 587 -19.20 -9.15 41.99
CA GLY A 587 -19.30 -9.75 40.65
C GLY A 587 -18.25 -9.27 39.64
N VAL A 588 -17.24 -8.50 40.06
CA VAL A 588 -16.10 -8.16 39.19
C VAL A 588 -15.09 -9.31 39.20
N ASP A 589 -14.85 -9.91 38.03
CA ASP A 589 -13.81 -10.93 37.85
C ASP A 589 -12.42 -10.31 38.00
N LEU A 590 -11.92 -10.27 39.23
CA LEU A 590 -10.56 -9.83 39.53
C LEU A 590 -9.58 -10.85 38.97
N VAL A 591 -8.59 -10.36 38.20
CA VAL A 591 -7.53 -11.21 37.65
C VAL A 591 -6.73 -11.81 38.82
N ARG A 592 -7.01 -13.08 39.16
CA ARG A 592 -6.10 -13.87 40.02
C ARG A 592 -4.78 -13.94 39.30
N ARG A 593 -3.71 -13.39 39.90
CA ARG A 593 -2.32 -13.46 39.44
C ARG A 593 -2.04 -14.75 38.64
N SER A 594 -2.09 -14.67 37.31
CA SER A 594 -1.25 -15.51 36.49
C SER A 594 0.15 -14.93 36.62
N ARG A 595 1.09 -15.75 37.10
CA ARG A 595 2.49 -15.39 37.20
C ARG A 595 2.97 -14.90 35.83
N LEU A 596 3.58 -13.72 35.81
CA LEU A 596 4.50 -13.29 34.76
C LEU A 596 5.54 -14.38 34.48
#